data_AF-A0A966BSY4-F1
#
_entry.id   AF-A0A966BSY4-F1
#
_cell.length_a   1.000
_cell.length_b   1.000
_cell.length_c   1.000
_cell.angle_alpha   90.00
_cell.angle_beta   90.00
_cell.angle_gamma   90.00
#
_symmetry.space_group_name_H-M   'P 1'
#
loop_
_entity.id
_entity.type
_entity.pdbx_description
1 polymer ?
#
loop_
_entity_poly.entity_id
_entity_poly.type
_entity_poly.pdbx_seq_one_letter_code
_entity_poly.pdbx_strand_id
1 'polypeptide(L)' 'MNLDKLENLVRTGKLHLQAPSRREFDGLKTSGANRLRDAGREDLSLESRFDLAYNAAHALALAALR' A
#
# COMPACT_ATOMS: atom_id res chain seq x y z
N MET A 1 -5.38 -16.84 -12.14
CA MET A 1 -6.43 -17.48 -11.33
C MET A 1 -7.76 -17.05 -11.92
N ASN A 2 -8.69 -17.98 -12.20
CA ASN A 2 -9.96 -17.63 -12.84
C ASN A 2 -10.94 -17.07 -11.79
N LEU A 3 -11.59 -15.93 -12.09
CA LEU A 3 -12.56 -15.25 -11.24
C LEU A 3 -13.71 -16.19 -10.82
N ASP A 4 -14.14 -17.07 -11.73
CA ASP A 4 -15.19 -18.07 -11.49
C ASP A 4 -14.92 -18.95 -10.26
N LYS A 5 -13.64 -19.27 -10.02
CA LYS A 5 -13.24 -20.10 -8.87
C LYS A 5 -13.37 -19.34 -7.55
N LEU A 6 -13.07 -18.04 -7.55
CA LEU A 6 -13.22 -17.18 -6.37
C LEU A 6 -14.69 -16.95 -6.03
N GLU A 7 -15.51 -16.68 -7.04
CA GLU A 7 -16.96 -16.52 -6.86
C GLU A 7 -17.61 -17.77 -6.27
N ASN A 8 -17.19 -18.96 -6.73
CA ASN A 8 -17.68 -20.20 -6.14
C ASN A 8 -17.29 -20.36 -4.66
N LEU A 9 -16.10 -19.89 -4.26
CA LEU A 9 -15.70 -19.90 -2.85
C LEU A 9 -16.52 -18.91 -2.01
N VAL A 10 -16.86 -17.75 -2.57
CA VAL A 10 -17.77 -16.80 -1.91
C VAL A 10 -19.17 -17.41 -1.74
N ARG A 11 -19.71 -18.00 -2.81
CA ARG A 11 -21.03 -18.66 -2.80
C ARG A 11 -21.13 -19.81 -1.80
N THR A 12 -20.06 -20.59 -1.66
CA THR A 12 -19.99 -21.72 -0.72
C THR A 12 -19.60 -21.32 0.70
N GLY A 13 -19.43 -20.02 0.97
CA GLY A 13 -19.06 -19.49 2.29
C GLY A 13 -17.63 -19.79 2.72
N LYS A 14 -16.79 -20.31 1.82
CA LYS A 14 -15.37 -20.60 2.08
C LYS A 14 -14.47 -19.37 1.94
N LEU A 15 -15.00 -18.29 1.35
CA LEU A 15 -14.34 -17.00 1.21
C LEU A 15 -15.34 -15.89 1.54
N HIS A 16 -14.91 -14.90 2.31
CA HIS A 16 -15.74 -13.73 2.60
C HIS A 16 -15.38 -12.59 1.65
N LEU A 17 -16.39 -12.03 0.98
CA LEU A 17 -16.24 -10.78 0.27
C LEU A 17 -16.05 -9.66 1.30
N GLN A 18 -15.00 -8.85 1.14
CA GLN A 18 -14.78 -7.67 1.97
C GLN A 18 -14.64 -6.44 1.07
N ALA A 19 -15.19 -5.32 1.53
CA ALA A 19 -14.95 -4.03 0.89
C ALA A 19 -13.47 -3.64 1.05
N PRO A 20 -12.92 -2.83 0.13
CA PRO A 20 -11.60 -2.24 0.29
C PRO A 20 -11.46 -1.56 1.66
N SER A 21 -10.34 -1.83 2.33
CA SER A 21 -10.09 -1.29 3.66
C SER A 21 -9.66 0.18 3.54
N ARG A 22 -10.59 1.10 3.82
CA ARG A 22 -10.26 2.54 3.88
C ARG A 22 -9.14 2.86 4.87
N ARG A 23 -9.08 2.12 5.97
CA ARG A 23 -7.99 2.22 6.96
C ARG A 23 -6.64 1.84 6.35
N GLU A 24 -6.59 0.80 5.52
CA GLU A 24 -5.35 0.40 4.83
C GLU A 24 -4.90 1.47 3.85
N PHE A 25 -5.83 1.99 3.04
CA PHE A 25 -5.57 3.11 2.13
C PHE A 25 -5.01 4.34 2.87
N ASP A 26 -5.70 4.78 3.93
CA ASP A 26 -5.30 5.96 4.71
C ASP A 26 -3.93 5.76 5.39
N GLY A 27 -3.65 4.53 5.86
CA GLY A 27 -2.37 4.15 6.42
C GLY A 27 -1.24 4.24 5.39
N LEU A 28 -1.44 3.67 4.19
CA LEU A 28 -0.46 3.72 3.10
C LEU A 28 -0.20 5.17 2.63
N LYS A 29 -1.26 5.96 2.44
CA LYS A 29 -1.17 7.38 2.06
C LYS A 29 -0.37 8.19 3.07
N THR A 30 -0.69 8.05 4.36
CA THR A 30 -0.01 8.76 5.45
C THR A 30 1.45 8.33 5.53
N SER A 31 1.70 7.03 5.45
CA SER A 31 3.04 6.44 5.52
C SER A 31 3.92 6.90 4.35
N GLY A 32 3.36 6.93 3.13
CA GLY A 32 4.05 7.44 1.94
C GLY A 32 4.37 8.93 2.03
N ALA A 33 3.41 9.76 2.47
CA ALA A 33 3.62 11.19 2.64
C ALA A 33 4.72 11.52 3.68
N ASN A 34 4.76 10.79 4.80
CA ASN A 34 5.79 10.98 5.82
C ASN A 34 7.17 10.59 5.30
N ARG A 35 7.32 9.43 4.65
CA ARG A 35 8.61 9.02 4.07
C ARG A 35 9.11 9.99 3.00
N LEU A 36 8.21 10.51 2.17
CA LEU A 36 8.58 11.50 1.16
C LEU A 36 9.12 12.79 1.80
N ARG A 37 8.48 13.26 2.87
CA ARG A 37 8.97 14.39 3.65
C ARG A 37 10.36 14.09 4.23
N ASP A 38 10.53 12.92 4.84
CA ASP A 38 11.78 12.54 5.50
C ASP A 38 12.93 12.31 4.50
N ALA A 39 12.65 11.90 3.26
CA ALA A 39 13.66 11.79 2.21
C ALA A 39 14.35 13.14 1.86
N GLY A 40 13.70 14.26 2.19
CA GLY A 40 14.23 15.62 2.05
C GLY A 40 15.25 16.02 3.13
N ARG A 41 15.48 15.18 4.14
CA ARG A 41 16.40 15.46 5.25
C ARG A 41 17.86 15.36 4.82
N GLU A 42 18.55 16.50 4.77
CA GLU A 42 19.95 16.59 4.34
C GLU A 42 20.95 16.05 5.39
N ASP A 43 20.52 15.87 6.64
CA ASP A 43 21.30 15.24 7.71
C ASP A 43 21.41 13.71 7.56
N LEU A 44 20.66 13.09 6.65
CA LEU A 44 20.72 11.67 6.34
C LEU A 44 21.68 11.37 5.18
N SER A 45 22.24 10.16 5.18
CA SER A 45 23.03 9.66 4.04
C SER A 45 22.18 9.58 2.76
N LEU A 46 22.84 9.60 1.60
CA LEU A 46 22.15 9.51 0.32
C LEU A 46 21.35 8.20 0.19
N GLU A 47 21.91 7.09 0.67
CA GLU A 47 21.29 5.77 0.68
C GLU A 47 20.01 5.76 1.53
N SER A 48 20.04 6.39 2.70
CA SER A 48 18.88 6.50 3.59
C SER A 48 17.76 7.33 2.96
N ARG A 49 18.13 8.44 2.30
CA ARG A 49 17.18 9.30 1.58
C ARG A 49 16.56 8.59 0.38
N PHE A 50 17.36 7.79 -0.34
CA PHE A 50 16.88 6.97 -1.44
C PHE A 50 15.89 5.90 -0.97
N ASP A 51 16.21 5.17 0.10
CA ASP A 51 15.30 4.17 0.68
C ASP A 51 13.96 4.79 1.08
N LEU A 52 13.99 5.95 1.75
CA LEU A 52 12.78 6.70 2.11
C LEU A 52 11.96 7.10 0.87
N ALA A 53 12.60 7.66 -0.16
CA ALA A 53 11.92 8.08 -1.39
C ALA A 53 11.30 6.88 -2.14
N TYR A 54 12.04 5.79 -2.27
CA TYR A 54 11.57 4.57 -2.92
C TYR A 54 10.37 3.97 -2.16
N ASN A 55 10.48 3.81 -0.84
CA ASN A 55 9.41 3.26 -0.02
C ASN A 55 8.21 4.20 0.07
N ALA A 56 8.40 5.52 -0.07
CA ALA A 56 7.31 6.48 -0.23
C ALA A 56 6.54 6.23 -1.54
N ALA A 57 7.25 6.14 -2.66
CA ALA A 57 6.65 5.86 -3.97
C ALA A 57 5.92 4.51 -3.98
N HIS A 58 6.53 3.47 -3.40
CA HIS A 58 5.92 2.15 -3.27
C HIS A 58 4.61 2.21 -2.46
N ALA A 59 4.60 2.86 -1.29
CA ALA A 59 3.41 2.98 -0.46
C ALA A 59 2.28 3.75 -1.16
N LEU A 60 2.60 4.83 -1.87
CA LEU A 60 1.62 5.62 -2.61
C LEU A 60 1.07 4.87 -3.83
N ALA A 61 1.92 4.14 -4.55
CA ALA A 61 1.48 3.28 -5.66
C ALA A 61 0.56 2.16 -5.14
N LEU A 62 0.90 1.54 -4.01
CA LEU A 62 0.05 0.52 -3.40
C LEU A 62 -1.28 1.09 -2.93
N ALA A 63 -1.30 2.31 -2.38
CA ALA A 63 -2.54 3.01 -2.01
C ALA A 63 -3.44 3.26 -3.24
N ALA A 64 -2.86 3.64 -4.39
CA ALA A 64 -3.63 3.89 -5.61
C ALA A 64 -4.27 2.62 -6.23
N LEU A 65 -3.77 1.43 -5.86
CA LEU A 65 -4.30 0.14 -6.31
C LEU A 65 -5.34 -0.46 -5.35
N ARG A 66 -5.63 0.19 -4.22
CA ARG A 66 -6.68 -0.23 -3.27
C ARG A 66 -8.02 0.38 -3.62
#